data_AF-A0AAJ3ECZ4-F1
#
_entry.id   AF-A0AAJ3ECZ4-F1
#
_cell.length_a   1.000
_cell.length_b   1.000
_cell.length_c   1.000
_cell.angle_alpha   90.00
_cell.angle_beta   90.00
_cell.angle_gamma   90.00
#
_symmetry.space_group_name_H-M   'P 1'
#
loop_
_entity.id
_entity.type
_entity.pdbx_description
1 polymer ?
#
loop_
_entity_poly.entity_id
_entity_poly.type
_entity_poly.pdbx_seq_one_letter_code
_entity_poly.pdbx_strand_id
1 'polypeptide(L)'
;MQHTLESLPQLPVIEQSDANRWVEGIIRFHKSRATWHAKRLHGIGGSEMGALVSFYRGETSTGFSTITEVVEGKLMKRLPKFETSHMRRGNALEDLARQVFLKKSFGSIDLAAMNALATANRLKGYEFMVGNPDDIVIINGKRYVVDYKVPNTFSEAIEFDYEVQVHHYATLAKFAGIRIDGLILAKLDMPPQLSEYLTNNLASMEPQRVAELVDSIVRVDLPGCRIVSIPIELKTALQAELLAAGKDCWNDFVLKSVVPTPGQYGKLELKGEIELNLARYQQQYVMAKSGISYLTDVAKQASSGMEMLLQNVDFEGKALPLSVVGVKPNSLDSTLVLNEALLRGATEDELQAKDRTYSVGALLEEVQRLGGKVESDHLFESSLDSAKAEAYLKDLGVDLGNLRKPGLAIRMSTKKEDKVVSQHYEERAADRFGAWLEESLISNQGEESDFTDRDPSAETLLPIEIETGHLSEALADAFKVSVSSDEQQSQYPMKAAPGLR
;
A
#
# COMPACT_ATOMS: atom_id res chain seq x y z
N MET A 1 3.63 16.87 -23.55
CA MET A 1 4.01 15.72 -22.70
C MET A 1 5.34 15.13 -23.15
N GLN A 2 5.48 14.63 -24.37
CA GLN A 2 6.71 13.98 -24.85
C GLN A 2 7.98 14.83 -24.64
N HIS A 3 8.00 16.08 -25.13
CA HIS A 3 9.11 17.01 -24.88
C HIS A 3 9.43 17.21 -23.39
N THR A 4 8.41 17.13 -22.51
CA THR A 4 8.60 17.23 -21.06
C THR A 4 9.26 15.96 -20.50
N LEU A 5 8.97 14.79 -21.06
CA LEU A 5 9.61 13.54 -20.62
C LEU A 5 11.05 13.44 -21.12
N GLU A 6 11.32 13.91 -22.33
CA GLU A 6 12.65 13.94 -22.94
C GLU A 6 13.63 14.85 -22.18
N SER A 7 13.12 15.83 -21.43
CA SER A 7 13.93 16.75 -20.62
C SER A 7 14.14 16.28 -19.17
N LEU A 8 13.71 15.07 -18.80
CA LEU A 8 13.85 14.58 -17.43
C LEU A 8 15.33 14.28 -17.11
N PRO A 9 15.89 14.82 -16.01
CA PRO A 9 17.29 14.59 -15.64
C PRO A 9 17.58 13.12 -15.30
N GLN A 10 16.57 12.38 -14.81
CA GLN A 10 16.67 10.96 -14.50
C GLN A 10 16.33 10.04 -15.67
N LEU A 11 15.97 10.58 -16.86
CA LEU A 11 15.61 9.76 -18.02
C LEU A 11 16.66 8.67 -18.36
N PRO A 12 17.98 8.93 -18.30
CA PRO A 12 18.98 7.91 -18.63
C PRO A 12 18.98 6.67 -17.73
N VAL A 13 18.35 6.75 -16.55
CA VAL A 13 18.31 5.65 -15.58
C VAL A 13 16.92 5.01 -15.41
N ILE A 14 15.93 5.51 -16.16
CA ILE A 14 14.59 4.91 -16.22
C ILE A 14 14.59 3.75 -17.22
N GLU A 15 14.04 2.61 -16.82
CA GLU A 15 13.84 1.48 -17.73
C GLU A 15 12.79 1.81 -18.80
N GLN A 16 13.09 1.47 -20.06
CA GLN A 16 12.18 1.80 -21.17
C GLN A 16 10.80 1.13 -21.02
N SER A 17 10.76 -0.08 -20.46
CA SER A 17 9.52 -0.80 -20.13
C SER A 17 8.65 -0.02 -19.12
N ASP A 18 9.27 0.50 -18.06
CA ASP A 18 8.59 1.33 -17.05
C ASP A 18 8.05 2.62 -17.67
N ALA A 19 8.86 3.32 -18.47
CA ALA A 19 8.46 4.55 -19.16
C ALA A 19 7.27 4.33 -20.10
N ASN A 20 7.31 3.28 -20.92
CA ASN A 20 6.22 2.95 -21.85
C ASN A 20 4.93 2.64 -21.09
N ARG A 21 4.98 1.76 -20.07
CA ARG A 21 3.83 1.43 -19.23
C ARG A 21 3.26 2.68 -18.55
N TRP A 22 4.13 3.56 -18.06
CA TRP A 22 3.71 4.79 -17.41
C TRP A 22 2.98 5.73 -18.37
N VAL A 23 3.53 5.96 -19.57
CA VAL A 23 2.91 6.81 -20.60
C VAL A 23 1.55 6.26 -21.02
N GLU A 24 1.46 4.96 -21.31
CA GLU A 24 0.20 4.29 -21.65
C GLU A 24 -0.83 4.44 -20.53
N GLY A 25 -0.43 4.19 -19.28
CA GLY A 25 -1.31 4.35 -18.12
C GLY A 25 -1.80 5.78 -17.93
N ILE A 26 -0.94 6.79 -18.12
CA ILE A 26 -1.33 8.20 -18.05
C ILE A 26 -2.31 8.57 -19.16
N ILE A 27 -2.08 8.13 -20.39
CA ILE A 27 -3.00 8.40 -21.51
C ILE A 27 -4.35 7.72 -21.25
N ARG A 28 -4.34 6.50 -20.72
CA ARG A 28 -5.56 5.72 -20.45
C ARG A 28 -6.38 6.29 -19.29
N PHE A 29 -5.73 6.69 -18.20
CA PHE A 29 -6.41 6.98 -16.93
C PHE A 29 -6.37 8.45 -16.51
N HIS A 30 -5.39 9.22 -16.99
CA HIS A 30 -5.12 10.61 -16.54
C HIS A 30 -4.94 11.59 -17.70
N LYS A 31 -5.59 11.34 -18.85
CA LYS A 31 -5.39 12.10 -20.10
C LYS A 31 -5.46 13.62 -19.92
N SER A 32 -6.45 14.11 -19.17
CA SER A 32 -6.66 15.55 -18.93
C SER A 32 -5.53 16.20 -18.09
N ARG A 33 -4.80 15.40 -17.29
CA ARG A 33 -3.73 15.85 -16.40
C ARG A 33 -2.34 15.36 -16.82
N ALA A 34 -2.21 14.78 -18.01
CA ALA A 34 -0.98 14.14 -18.47
C ALA A 34 0.26 15.07 -18.42
N THR A 35 0.11 16.30 -18.92
CA THR A 35 1.19 17.31 -18.87
C THR A 35 1.53 17.71 -17.43
N TRP A 36 0.55 17.78 -16.54
CA TRP A 36 0.77 18.08 -15.12
C TRP A 36 1.57 16.97 -14.43
N HIS A 37 1.23 15.69 -14.68
CA HIS A 37 1.99 14.56 -14.16
C HIS A 37 3.43 14.54 -14.69
N ALA A 38 3.64 14.79 -15.99
CA ALA A 38 4.98 14.85 -16.58
C ALA A 38 5.85 15.96 -15.98
N LYS A 39 5.28 17.15 -15.72
CA LYS A 39 6.01 18.25 -15.06
C LYS A 39 6.47 17.87 -13.65
N ARG A 40 5.64 17.14 -12.89
CA ARG A 40 5.96 16.69 -11.53
C ARG A 40 7.11 15.69 -11.44
N LEU A 41 7.48 15.04 -12.53
CA LEU A 41 8.61 14.11 -12.56
C LEU A 41 9.97 14.82 -12.50
N HIS A 42 10.05 16.13 -12.76
CA HIS A 42 11.30 16.89 -12.80
C HIS A 42 11.94 17.17 -11.43
N GLY A 43 11.33 16.72 -10.34
CA GLY A 43 11.77 17.03 -8.99
C GLY A 43 10.83 16.50 -7.93
N ILE A 44 11.13 16.79 -6.68
CA ILE A 44 10.35 16.49 -5.48
C ILE A 44 9.42 17.66 -5.16
N GLY A 45 8.12 17.37 -5.05
CA GLY A 45 7.07 18.32 -4.67
C GLY A 45 6.93 18.52 -3.17
N GLY A 46 6.29 19.61 -2.75
CA GLY A 46 6.04 19.89 -1.32
C GLY A 46 5.24 18.76 -0.63
N SER A 47 4.27 18.18 -1.32
CA SER A 47 3.49 17.02 -0.85
C SER A 47 4.28 15.70 -0.78
N GLU A 48 5.49 15.65 -1.31
CA GLU A 48 6.33 14.45 -1.30
C GLU A 48 7.47 14.58 -0.28
N MET A 49 7.82 15.82 0.08
CA MET A 49 8.97 16.13 0.94
C MET A 49 8.82 15.59 2.37
N GLY A 50 7.60 15.52 2.91
CA GLY A 50 7.35 14.93 4.23
C GLY A 50 7.83 13.48 4.34
N ALA A 51 7.64 12.69 3.29
CA ALA A 51 8.09 11.30 3.22
C ALA A 51 9.62 11.17 3.28
N LEU A 52 10.34 12.09 2.63
CA LEU A 52 11.80 12.11 2.60
C LEU A 52 12.37 12.51 3.96
N VAL A 53 11.85 13.60 4.55
CA VAL A 53 12.31 14.06 5.86
C VAL A 53 12.06 12.99 6.92
N SER A 54 10.88 12.37 6.92
CA SER A 54 10.56 11.25 7.84
C SER A 54 11.56 10.10 7.69
N PHE A 55 11.84 9.68 6.45
CA PHE A 55 12.80 8.61 6.20
C PHE A 55 14.20 8.90 6.76
N TYR A 56 14.74 10.10 6.51
CA TYR A 56 16.07 10.47 7.02
C TYR A 56 16.11 10.69 8.54
N ARG A 57 14.96 10.88 9.18
CA ARG A 57 14.82 10.88 10.65
C ARG A 57 14.68 9.47 11.24
N GLY A 58 14.53 8.43 10.42
CA GLY A 58 14.15 7.09 10.88
C GLY A 58 12.70 6.99 11.37
N GLU A 59 11.86 7.96 11.00
CA GLU A 59 10.45 8.02 11.35
C GLU A 59 9.60 7.35 10.27
N THR A 60 8.48 6.72 10.67
CA THR A 60 7.48 6.24 9.71
C THR A 60 6.78 7.42 9.07
N SER A 61 6.72 7.45 7.74
CA SER A 61 5.86 8.41 7.04
C SER A 61 4.39 8.14 7.44
N THR A 62 3.80 9.04 8.23
CA THR A 62 2.39 8.92 8.64
C THR A 62 1.42 9.56 7.64
N GLY A 63 1.91 10.16 6.55
CA GLY A 63 1.09 10.93 5.61
C GLY A 63 1.03 10.38 4.19
N PHE A 64 1.26 11.23 3.17
CA PHE A 64 0.73 11.03 1.80
C PHE A 64 1.36 9.87 1.03
N SER A 65 2.63 9.58 1.32
CA SER A 65 3.43 8.57 0.63
C SER A 65 4.63 8.14 1.46
N THR A 66 5.22 7.00 1.12
CA THR A 66 6.54 6.58 1.63
C THR A 66 7.66 7.09 0.70
N ILE A 67 8.92 7.09 1.16
CA ILE A 67 10.06 7.43 0.28
C ILE A 67 10.14 6.48 -0.92
N THR A 68 9.84 5.20 -0.73
CA THR A 68 9.78 4.18 -1.78
C THR A 68 8.77 4.58 -2.85
N GLU A 69 7.54 4.93 -2.45
CA GLU A 69 6.49 5.37 -3.39
C GLU A 69 6.90 6.65 -4.13
N VAL A 70 7.59 7.60 -3.47
CA VAL A 70 8.08 8.82 -4.11
C VAL A 70 9.13 8.48 -5.18
N VAL A 71 10.15 7.69 -4.84
CA VAL A 71 11.23 7.31 -5.75
C VAL A 71 10.70 6.49 -6.92
N GLU A 72 9.87 5.47 -6.66
CA GLU A 72 9.19 4.70 -7.72
C GLU A 72 8.38 5.60 -8.66
N GLY A 73 7.69 6.59 -8.11
CA GLY A 73 6.97 7.59 -8.88
C GLY A 73 7.88 8.40 -9.80
N LYS A 74 9.05 8.84 -9.31
CA LYS A 74 10.04 9.59 -10.12
C LYS A 74 10.72 8.75 -11.19
N LEU A 75 10.85 7.44 -10.93
CA LEU A 75 11.42 6.46 -11.86
C LEU A 75 10.38 5.83 -12.81
N MET A 76 9.13 6.31 -12.81
CA MET A 76 8.03 5.76 -13.62
C MET A 76 7.71 4.28 -13.34
N LYS A 77 8.20 3.72 -12.23
CA LYS A 77 7.90 2.37 -11.74
C LYS A 77 6.46 2.26 -11.22
N ARG A 78 5.84 3.40 -10.90
CA ARG A 78 4.46 3.47 -10.40
C ARG A 78 3.65 4.54 -11.13
N LEU A 79 2.39 4.24 -11.44
CA LEU A 79 1.42 5.23 -11.91
C LEU A 79 0.98 6.14 -10.75
N PRO A 80 0.60 7.40 -11.03
CA PRO A 80 -0.07 8.25 -10.03
C PRO A 80 -1.29 7.54 -9.44
N LYS A 81 -1.56 7.78 -8.15
CA LYS A 81 -2.76 7.27 -7.49
C LYS A 81 -4.01 7.84 -8.18
N PHE A 82 -5.03 7.01 -8.37
CA PHE A 82 -6.35 7.47 -8.83
C PHE A 82 -6.92 8.48 -7.83
N GLU A 83 -7.76 9.38 -8.35
CA GLU A 83 -8.43 10.36 -7.51
C GLU A 83 -9.35 9.66 -6.50
N THR A 84 -9.01 9.77 -5.22
CA THR A 84 -9.86 9.29 -4.13
C THR A 84 -10.98 10.29 -3.84
N SER A 85 -11.99 9.89 -3.07
CA SER A 85 -13.05 10.80 -2.60
C SER A 85 -12.48 12.03 -1.88
N HIS A 86 -11.42 11.85 -1.08
CA HIS A 86 -10.74 12.96 -0.40
C HIS A 86 -10.03 13.90 -1.36
N MET A 87 -9.37 13.38 -2.40
CA MET A 87 -8.71 14.20 -3.42
C MET A 87 -9.73 14.97 -4.26
N ARG A 88 -10.84 14.32 -4.65
CA ARG A 88 -11.92 14.96 -5.40
C ARG A 88 -12.53 16.12 -4.60
N ARG A 89 -12.84 15.90 -3.31
CA ARG A 89 -13.35 16.94 -2.41
C ARG A 89 -12.37 18.11 -2.31
N GLY A 90 -11.08 17.82 -2.11
CA GLY A 90 -10.04 18.85 -2.07
C GLY A 90 -10.02 19.68 -3.35
N ASN A 91 -9.93 19.04 -4.52
CA ASN A 91 -9.88 19.72 -5.82
C ASN A 91 -11.14 20.55 -6.10
N ALA A 92 -12.32 20.02 -5.78
CA ALA A 92 -13.59 20.69 -6.07
C ALA A 92 -13.84 21.90 -5.16
N LEU A 93 -13.38 21.84 -3.90
CA LEU A 93 -13.73 22.83 -2.87
C LEU A 93 -12.56 23.77 -2.50
N GLU A 94 -11.38 23.61 -3.11
CA GLU A 94 -10.22 24.48 -2.90
C GLU A 94 -10.56 25.95 -3.16
N ASP A 95 -11.25 26.25 -4.26
CA ASP A 95 -11.58 27.63 -4.60
C ASP A 95 -12.59 28.26 -3.62
N LEU A 96 -13.55 27.46 -3.13
CA LEU A 96 -14.44 27.91 -2.06
C LEU A 96 -13.65 28.21 -0.78
N ALA A 97 -12.73 27.32 -0.38
CA ALA A 97 -11.87 27.54 0.79
C ALA A 97 -11.02 28.81 0.64
N ARG A 98 -10.44 29.04 -0.54
CA ARG A 98 -9.72 30.27 -0.91
C ARG A 98 -10.59 31.52 -0.75
N GLN A 99 -11.77 31.55 -1.36
CA GLN A 99 -12.65 32.71 -1.31
C GLN A 99 -13.10 33.04 0.12
N VAL A 100 -13.48 32.03 0.91
CA VAL A 100 -13.85 32.19 2.32
C VAL A 100 -12.66 32.71 3.14
N PHE A 101 -11.46 32.14 2.94
CA PHE A 101 -10.25 32.57 3.62
C PHE A 101 -9.93 34.04 3.33
N LEU A 102 -9.81 34.43 2.05
CA LEU A 102 -9.46 35.78 1.65
C LEU A 102 -10.46 36.82 2.18
N LYS A 103 -11.77 36.49 2.13
CA LYS A 103 -12.82 37.36 2.65
C LYS A 103 -12.75 37.49 4.18
N LYS A 104 -12.53 36.40 4.91
CA LYS A 104 -12.42 36.41 6.38
C LYS A 104 -11.16 37.14 6.85
N SER A 105 -10.03 36.94 6.17
CA SER A 105 -8.74 37.50 6.58
C SER A 105 -8.51 38.93 6.07
N PHE A 106 -9.42 39.47 5.24
CA PHE A 106 -9.20 40.69 4.45
C PHE A 106 -7.89 40.64 3.66
N GLY A 107 -7.53 39.43 3.19
CA GLY A 107 -6.29 39.17 2.48
C GLY A 107 -6.43 39.35 0.97
N SER A 108 -5.31 39.56 0.29
CA SER A 108 -5.26 39.56 -1.17
C SER A 108 -4.12 38.69 -1.68
N ILE A 109 -4.34 37.99 -2.79
CA ILE A 109 -3.30 37.17 -3.43
C ILE A 109 -2.22 38.09 -4.02
N ASP A 110 -0.96 37.85 -3.68
CA ASP A 110 0.19 38.51 -4.29
C ASP A 110 0.51 37.83 -5.63
N LEU A 111 -0.24 38.21 -6.68
CA LEU A 111 -0.05 37.69 -8.03
C LEU A 111 1.36 37.94 -8.57
N ALA A 112 2.02 39.02 -8.13
CA ALA A 112 3.40 39.30 -8.54
C ALA A 112 4.37 38.28 -7.93
N ALA A 113 4.21 37.94 -6.64
CA ALA A 113 4.99 36.89 -6.00
C ALA A 113 4.69 35.51 -6.61
N MET A 114 3.42 35.18 -6.88
CA MET A 114 3.04 33.91 -7.52
C MET A 114 3.66 33.78 -8.92
N ASN A 115 3.61 34.83 -9.74
CA ASN A 115 4.23 34.85 -11.06
C ASN A 115 5.77 34.79 -10.99
N ALA A 116 6.38 35.49 -10.05
CA ALA A 116 7.82 35.44 -9.83
C ALA A 116 8.26 34.02 -9.42
N LEU A 117 7.50 33.34 -8.55
CA LEU A 117 7.77 31.96 -8.18
C LEU A 117 7.65 31.00 -9.37
N ALA A 118 6.61 31.15 -10.19
CA ALA A 118 6.35 30.29 -11.35
C ALA A 118 7.41 30.43 -12.46
N THR A 119 8.07 31.58 -12.53
CA THR A 119 9.09 31.91 -13.56
C THR A 119 10.52 31.86 -13.02
N ALA A 120 10.70 31.71 -11.71
CA ALA A 120 12.02 31.66 -11.10
C ALA A 120 12.85 30.51 -11.67
N ASN A 121 14.09 30.83 -12.06
CA ASN A 121 15.06 29.80 -12.39
C ASN A 121 15.32 28.95 -11.15
N ARG A 122 15.44 27.64 -11.36
CA ARG A 122 15.82 26.74 -10.28
C ARG A 122 17.23 27.07 -9.80
N LEU A 123 17.41 27.12 -8.50
CA LEU A 123 18.71 27.39 -7.90
C LEU A 123 19.66 26.22 -8.20
N LYS A 124 20.86 26.54 -8.67
CA LYS A 124 21.88 25.53 -9.00
C LYS A 124 22.18 24.64 -7.78
N GLY A 125 22.15 23.32 -7.96
CA GLY A 125 22.32 22.33 -6.88
C GLY A 125 21.04 21.96 -6.13
N TYR A 126 19.92 22.65 -6.41
CA TYR A 126 18.59 22.39 -5.84
C TYR A 126 17.52 22.27 -6.93
N GLU A 127 17.91 21.86 -8.13
CA GLU A 127 17.02 21.73 -9.30
C GLU A 127 15.93 20.66 -9.08
N PHE A 128 16.14 19.75 -8.14
CA PHE A 128 15.14 18.78 -7.70
C PHE A 128 13.97 19.44 -6.98
N MET A 129 14.11 20.64 -6.44
CA MET A 129 13.06 21.27 -5.65
C MET A 129 12.02 21.91 -6.58
N VAL A 130 10.83 21.34 -6.64
CA VAL A 130 9.73 21.82 -7.49
C VAL A 130 8.44 21.97 -6.68
N GLY A 131 7.54 22.83 -7.10
CA GLY A 131 6.28 22.99 -6.39
C GLY A 131 5.46 24.16 -6.91
N ASN A 132 4.18 24.13 -6.57
CA ASN A 132 3.28 25.25 -6.77
C ASN A 132 2.48 25.38 -5.46
N PRO A 133 2.72 26.42 -4.63
CA PRO A 133 1.83 26.70 -3.51
C PRO A 133 0.43 27.03 -4.04
N ASP A 134 -0.58 26.93 -3.19
CA ASP A 134 -1.93 27.34 -3.56
C ASP A 134 -1.97 28.85 -3.73
N ASP A 135 -1.58 29.61 -2.70
CA ASP A 135 -1.46 31.07 -2.77
C ASP A 135 -0.31 31.63 -1.91
N ILE A 136 0.23 32.77 -2.36
CA ILE A 136 0.95 33.72 -1.50
C ILE A 136 0.00 34.88 -1.24
N VAL A 137 -0.36 35.12 0.02
CA VAL A 137 -1.38 36.11 0.40
C VAL A 137 -0.75 37.23 1.23
N ILE A 138 -1.16 38.47 0.97
CA ILE A 138 -0.84 39.64 1.78
C ILE A 138 -1.96 39.86 2.79
N ILE A 139 -1.63 39.82 4.09
CA ILE A 139 -2.54 40.13 5.19
C ILE A 139 -1.86 41.17 6.07
N ASN A 140 -2.47 42.35 6.23
CA ASN A 140 -1.91 43.47 7.00
C ASN A 140 -0.46 43.82 6.61
N GLY A 141 -0.17 43.81 5.29
CA GLY A 141 1.15 44.14 4.74
C GLY A 141 2.22 43.05 4.88
N LYS A 142 1.90 41.89 5.45
CA LYS A 142 2.80 40.74 5.58
C LYS A 142 2.43 39.64 4.58
N ARG A 143 3.44 38.92 4.06
CA ARG A 143 3.25 37.83 3.10
C ARG A 143 3.18 36.48 3.80
N TYR A 144 2.18 35.69 3.45
CA TYR A 144 2.00 34.33 3.95
C TYR A 144 1.94 33.35 2.80
N VAL A 145 2.60 32.20 2.94
CA VAL A 145 2.26 31.03 2.13
C VAL A 145 1.02 30.40 2.74
N VAL A 146 -0.01 30.20 1.92
CA VAL A 146 -1.27 29.61 2.34
C VAL A 146 -1.50 28.33 1.56
N ASP A 147 -1.87 27.27 2.27
CA ASP A 147 -2.28 26.00 1.69
C ASP A 147 -3.68 25.64 2.22
N TYR A 148 -4.62 25.36 1.31
CA TYR A 148 -6.03 25.16 1.63
C TYR A 148 -6.37 23.68 1.72
N LYS A 149 -7.01 23.28 2.83
CA LYS A 149 -7.44 21.91 3.05
C LYS A 149 -8.93 21.84 3.29
N VAL A 150 -9.56 20.80 2.75
CA VAL A 150 -10.96 20.47 3.02
C VAL A 150 -11.00 19.05 3.60
N PRO A 151 -10.75 18.91 4.92
CA PRO A 151 -10.72 17.59 5.55
C PRO A 151 -12.12 16.98 5.60
N ASN A 152 -12.18 15.64 5.72
CA ASN A 152 -13.46 14.96 5.96
C ASN A 152 -13.92 15.14 7.41
N THR A 153 -12.96 15.16 8.33
CA THR A 153 -13.15 15.39 9.75
C THR A 153 -12.19 16.48 10.15
N PHE A 154 -12.72 17.57 10.71
CA PHE A 154 -11.91 18.70 11.12
C PHE A 154 -11.00 18.33 12.30
N SER A 155 -9.76 18.80 12.24
CA SER A 155 -8.79 18.73 13.34
C SER A 155 -7.87 19.95 13.26
N GLU A 156 -7.61 20.56 14.42
CA GLU A 156 -6.66 21.67 14.56
C GLU A 156 -5.20 21.19 14.59
N ALA A 157 -4.96 19.89 14.72
CA ALA A 157 -3.63 19.34 14.63
C ALA A 157 -3.02 19.62 13.24
N ILE A 158 -1.74 20.00 13.22
CA ILE A 158 -0.98 20.14 11.99
C ILE A 158 -0.24 18.83 11.78
N GLU A 159 -0.66 18.09 10.77
CA GLU A 159 0.03 16.89 10.34
C GLU A 159 1.43 17.27 9.81
N PHE A 160 2.46 16.51 10.20
CA PHE A 160 3.85 16.81 9.87
C PHE A 160 4.08 17.03 8.36
N ASP A 161 3.46 16.20 7.52
CA ASP A 161 3.56 16.35 6.06
C ASP A 161 3.04 17.69 5.55
N TYR A 162 2.00 18.27 6.16
CA TYR A 162 1.51 19.60 5.80
C TYR A 162 2.45 20.70 6.29
N GLU A 163 3.04 20.55 7.48
CA GLU A 163 4.07 21.47 7.97
C GLU A 163 5.26 21.49 7.00
N VAL A 164 5.78 20.32 6.62
CA VAL A 164 6.88 20.20 5.65
C VAL A 164 6.48 20.79 4.30
N GLN A 165 5.26 20.54 3.83
CA GLN A 165 4.75 21.08 2.56
C GLN A 165 4.79 22.61 2.50
N VAL A 166 4.29 23.31 3.53
CA VAL A 166 4.30 24.79 3.52
C VAL A 166 5.72 25.36 3.68
N HIS A 167 6.60 24.68 4.42
CA HIS A 167 8.02 25.05 4.51
C HIS A 167 8.74 24.87 3.18
N HIS A 168 8.44 23.80 2.43
CA HIS A 168 8.96 23.58 1.09
C HIS A 168 8.61 24.75 0.16
N TYR A 169 7.36 25.20 0.16
CA TYR A 169 6.93 26.34 -0.64
C TYR A 169 7.55 27.66 -0.20
N ALA A 170 7.71 27.89 1.11
CA ALA A 170 8.42 29.07 1.62
C ALA A 170 9.90 29.09 1.21
N THR A 171 10.53 27.92 1.13
CA THR A 171 11.91 27.78 0.62
C THR A 171 12.01 28.08 -0.88
N LEU A 172 11.05 27.61 -1.69
CA LEU A 172 10.96 27.99 -3.10
C LEU A 172 10.75 29.50 -3.27
N ALA A 173 9.89 30.11 -2.46
CA ALA A 173 9.70 31.57 -2.44
C ALA A 173 11.00 32.30 -2.10
N LYS A 174 11.76 31.82 -1.10
CA LYS A 174 13.06 32.37 -0.75
C LYS A 174 14.07 32.29 -1.91
N PHE A 175 14.10 31.18 -2.65
CA PHE A 175 14.95 31.05 -3.85
C PHE A 175 14.54 32.01 -4.98
N ALA A 176 13.25 32.32 -5.09
CA ALA A 176 12.73 33.33 -6.00
C ALA A 176 12.94 34.79 -5.51
N GLY A 177 13.62 34.99 -4.37
CA GLY A 177 13.83 36.33 -3.79
C GLY A 177 12.59 36.92 -3.11
N ILE A 178 11.57 36.10 -2.85
CA ILE A 178 10.32 36.50 -2.21
C ILE A 178 10.44 36.28 -0.70
N ARG A 179 10.28 37.36 0.07
CA ARG A 179 10.21 37.28 1.53
C ARG A 179 8.84 36.78 1.96
N ILE A 180 8.83 35.71 2.75
CA ILE A 180 7.64 35.16 3.43
C ILE A 180 7.75 35.48 4.91
N ASP A 181 6.72 36.07 5.49
CA ASP A 181 6.66 36.47 6.89
C ASP A 181 5.97 35.42 7.79
N GLY A 182 5.21 34.50 7.21
CA GLY A 182 4.59 33.39 7.94
C GLY A 182 3.97 32.33 7.03
N LEU A 183 3.49 31.26 7.65
CA LEU A 183 2.88 30.13 6.97
C LEU A 183 1.48 29.90 7.55
N ILE A 184 0.51 29.54 6.71
CA ILE A 184 -0.87 29.31 7.13
C ILE A 184 -1.39 28.03 6.48
N LEU A 185 -1.93 27.13 7.29
CA LEU A 185 -2.77 26.03 6.83
C LEU A 185 -4.24 26.43 7.04
N ALA A 186 -4.96 26.65 5.95
CA ALA A 186 -6.35 27.10 5.99
C ALA A 186 -7.29 25.90 5.79
N LYS A 187 -7.96 25.45 6.85
CA LYS A 187 -8.85 24.28 6.82
C LYS A 187 -10.32 24.72 6.74
N LEU A 188 -11.04 24.30 5.70
CA LEU A 188 -12.48 24.52 5.54
C LEU A 188 -13.24 23.42 6.31
N ASP A 189 -13.81 23.80 7.44
CA ASP A 189 -14.58 22.97 8.35
C ASP A 189 -16.05 22.95 7.92
N MET A 190 -16.50 21.80 7.43
CA MET A 190 -17.85 21.57 6.95
C MET A 190 -18.32 20.16 7.34
N PRO A 191 -19.63 19.93 7.52
CA PRO A 191 -20.14 18.60 7.82
C PRO A 191 -19.96 17.71 6.58
N PRO A 192 -19.74 16.39 6.75
CA PRO A 192 -19.48 15.50 5.62
C PRO A 192 -20.53 15.57 4.51
N GLN A 193 -21.81 15.61 4.88
CA GLN A 193 -22.94 15.64 3.94
C GLN A 193 -22.96 16.92 3.09
N LEU A 194 -22.67 18.07 3.70
CA LEU A 194 -22.59 19.34 2.97
C LEU A 194 -21.36 19.35 2.05
N SER A 195 -20.23 18.85 2.54
CA SER A 195 -19.00 18.76 1.75
C SER A 195 -19.19 17.88 0.52
N GLU A 196 -19.87 16.75 0.66
CA GLU A 196 -20.22 15.86 -0.45
C GLU A 196 -21.18 16.53 -1.43
N TYR A 197 -22.24 17.17 -0.93
CA TYR A 197 -23.17 17.93 -1.77
C TYR A 197 -22.45 19.02 -2.58
N LEU A 198 -21.60 19.82 -1.93
CA LEU A 198 -20.85 20.87 -2.61
C LEU A 198 -19.83 20.30 -3.60
N THR A 199 -19.15 19.19 -3.27
CA THR A 199 -18.21 18.53 -4.19
C THR A 199 -18.88 18.16 -5.51
N ASN A 200 -20.15 17.73 -5.46
CA ASN A 200 -20.89 17.30 -6.65
C ASN A 200 -21.56 18.45 -7.41
N ASN A 201 -21.86 19.57 -6.74
CA ASN A 201 -22.72 20.62 -7.31
C ASN A 201 -22.03 21.97 -7.50
N LEU A 202 -20.92 22.27 -6.80
CA LEU A 202 -20.33 23.62 -6.78
C LEU A 202 -19.94 24.11 -8.17
N ALA A 203 -19.38 23.24 -9.02
CA ALA A 203 -19.00 23.58 -10.39
C ALA A 203 -20.18 23.97 -11.30
N SER A 204 -21.41 23.57 -10.93
CA SER A 204 -22.65 23.90 -11.65
C SER A 204 -23.44 25.04 -11.00
N MET A 205 -22.97 25.56 -9.85
CA MET A 205 -23.66 26.66 -9.17
C MET A 205 -23.40 27.98 -9.88
N GLU A 206 -24.44 28.82 -9.93
CA GLU A 206 -24.31 30.19 -10.41
C GLU A 206 -23.29 30.97 -9.58
N PRO A 207 -22.42 31.80 -10.19
CA PRO A 207 -21.39 32.56 -9.47
C PRO A 207 -21.94 33.40 -8.31
N GLN A 208 -23.12 33.99 -8.48
CA GLN A 208 -23.81 34.75 -7.43
C GLN A 208 -24.14 33.87 -6.21
N ARG A 209 -24.53 32.61 -6.44
CA ARG A 209 -24.85 31.67 -5.38
C ARG A 209 -23.61 31.21 -4.62
N VAL A 210 -22.49 31.06 -5.32
CA VAL A 210 -21.18 30.79 -4.69
C VAL A 210 -20.76 31.97 -3.80
N ALA A 211 -20.92 33.21 -4.27
CA ALA A 211 -20.65 34.40 -3.47
C ALA A 211 -21.54 34.48 -2.21
N GLU A 212 -22.85 34.21 -2.33
CA GLU A 212 -23.76 34.13 -1.18
C GLU A 212 -23.35 33.05 -0.17
N LEU A 213 -22.87 31.90 -0.65
CA LEU A 213 -22.36 30.81 0.18
C LEU A 213 -21.11 31.25 0.94
N VAL A 214 -20.15 31.87 0.24
CA VAL A 214 -18.93 32.44 0.87
C VAL A 214 -19.32 33.42 1.98
N ASP A 215 -20.23 34.34 1.70
CA ASP A 215 -20.71 35.34 2.67
C ASP A 215 -21.39 34.70 3.87
N SER A 216 -22.15 33.64 3.62
CA SER A 216 -22.82 32.89 4.66
C SER A 216 -21.82 32.16 5.57
N ILE A 217 -20.81 31.49 5.01
CA ILE A 217 -19.77 30.81 5.80
C ILE A 217 -18.98 31.82 6.65
N VAL A 218 -18.56 32.94 6.06
CA VAL A 218 -17.83 34.00 6.79
C VAL A 218 -18.67 34.63 7.89
N ARG A 219 -19.97 34.86 7.65
CA ARG A 219 -20.87 35.46 8.64
C ARG A 219 -21.24 34.51 9.77
N VAL A 220 -21.44 33.22 9.46
CA VAL A 220 -21.81 32.21 10.46
C VAL A 220 -20.61 31.87 11.34
N ASP A 221 -19.48 31.50 10.74
CA ASP A 221 -18.22 31.17 11.42
C ASP A 221 -18.37 30.24 12.64
N LEU A 222 -19.18 29.18 12.52
CA LEU A 222 -19.42 28.19 13.58
C LEU A 222 -18.69 26.88 13.27
N PRO A 223 -18.38 26.03 14.28
CA PRO A 223 -17.88 24.68 14.04
C PRO A 223 -18.76 23.90 13.06
N GLY A 224 -18.14 23.27 12.07
CA GLY A 224 -18.83 22.65 10.94
C GLY A 224 -19.38 23.63 9.90
N CYS A 225 -19.05 24.92 9.94
CA CYS A 225 -19.36 25.89 8.88
C CYS A 225 -18.43 27.12 9.00
N ARG A 226 -17.12 26.89 8.82
CA ARG A 226 -16.10 27.94 8.97
C ARG A 226 -14.82 27.63 8.21
N ILE A 227 -14.00 28.64 7.99
CA ILE A 227 -12.58 28.47 7.66
C ILE A 227 -11.75 28.73 8.93
N VAL A 228 -10.84 27.81 9.25
CA VAL A 228 -9.89 27.95 10.35
C VAL A 228 -8.49 28.18 9.79
N SER A 229 -7.88 29.30 10.17
CA SER A 229 -6.51 29.65 9.80
C SER A 229 -5.57 29.19 10.90
N ILE A 230 -4.77 28.17 10.62
CA ILE A 230 -3.81 27.62 11.58
C ILE A 230 -2.42 28.17 11.22
N PRO A 231 -1.88 29.12 12.00
CA PRO A 231 -0.54 29.64 11.73
C PRO A 231 0.51 28.56 12.02
N ILE A 232 1.48 28.45 11.13
CA ILE A 232 2.63 27.55 11.29
C ILE A 232 3.87 28.43 11.46
N GLU A 233 4.66 28.15 12.49
CA GLU A 233 5.93 28.82 12.72
C GLU A 233 6.92 28.47 11.61
N LEU A 234 7.56 29.48 11.03
CA LEU A 234 8.59 29.28 10.00
C LEU A 234 9.90 28.82 10.66
N LYS A 235 10.22 27.53 10.54
CA LYS A 235 11.39 26.88 11.13
C LYS A 235 12.54 26.81 10.13
N THR A 236 13.60 27.61 10.35
CA THR A 236 14.80 27.57 9.49
C THR A 236 15.53 26.22 9.55
N ALA A 237 15.50 25.54 10.70
CA ALA A 237 16.07 24.20 10.85
C ALA A 237 15.37 23.19 9.92
N LEU A 238 14.03 23.19 9.88
CA LEU A 238 13.26 22.32 8.98
C LEU A 238 13.53 22.62 7.50
N GLN A 239 13.76 23.89 7.14
CA GLN A 239 14.18 24.25 5.78
C GLN A 239 15.56 23.69 5.41
N ALA A 240 16.51 23.63 6.36
CA ALA A 240 17.79 23.01 6.12
C ALA A 240 17.66 21.48 5.97
N GLU A 241 16.85 20.86 6.83
CA GLU A 241 16.57 19.41 6.77
C GLU A 241 15.93 18.99 5.46
N LEU A 242 14.88 19.68 5.00
CA LEU A 242 14.22 19.33 3.73
C LEU A 242 15.15 19.52 2.52
N LEU A 243 16.09 20.46 2.58
CA LEU A 243 17.08 20.66 1.52
C LEU A 243 18.09 19.52 1.48
N ALA A 244 18.57 19.07 2.65
CA ALA A 244 19.44 17.90 2.76
C ALA A 244 18.72 16.63 2.30
N ALA A 245 17.55 16.32 2.90
CA ALA A 245 16.77 15.14 2.57
C ALA A 245 16.38 15.07 1.08
N GLY A 246 15.94 16.20 0.52
CA GLY A 246 15.61 16.32 -0.91
C GLY A 246 16.81 16.09 -1.82
N LYS A 247 17.97 16.69 -1.49
CA LYS A 247 19.21 16.55 -2.25
C LYS A 247 19.73 15.12 -2.22
N ASP A 248 19.78 14.52 -1.04
CA ASP A 248 20.30 13.18 -0.84
C ASP A 248 19.39 12.16 -1.52
N CYS A 249 18.06 12.25 -1.32
CA CYS A 249 17.11 11.40 -2.04
C CYS A 249 17.23 11.54 -3.57
N TRP A 250 17.38 12.76 -4.09
CA TRP A 250 17.47 12.96 -5.53
C TRP A 250 18.75 12.36 -6.11
N ASN A 251 19.90 12.61 -5.48
CA ASN A 251 21.20 12.21 -6.00
C ASN A 251 21.52 10.74 -5.72
N ASP A 252 21.10 10.20 -4.57
CA ASP A 252 21.45 8.84 -4.15
C ASP A 252 20.43 7.79 -4.55
N PHE A 253 19.16 8.19 -4.75
CA PHE A 253 18.10 7.27 -5.15
C PHE A 253 17.62 7.53 -6.58
N VAL A 254 17.06 8.71 -6.85
CA VAL A 254 16.40 8.98 -8.14
C VAL A 254 17.39 8.97 -9.31
N LEU A 255 18.50 9.70 -9.23
CA LEU A 255 19.48 9.76 -10.32
C LEU A 255 20.31 8.49 -10.48
N LYS A 256 20.25 7.55 -9.53
CA LYS A 256 20.95 6.26 -9.56
C LYS A 256 20.03 5.07 -9.83
N SER A 257 18.73 5.30 -10.01
CA SER A 257 17.69 4.24 -10.12
C SER A 257 17.67 3.27 -8.93
N VAL A 258 18.01 3.76 -7.74
CA VAL A 258 18.01 2.95 -6.51
C VAL A 258 16.71 3.23 -5.77
N VAL A 259 15.85 2.24 -5.63
CA VAL A 259 14.65 2.35 -4.79
C VAL A 259 15.05 2.06 -3.35
N PRO A 260 14.93 3.02 -2.42
CA PRO A 260 15.26 2.78 -1.02
C PRO A 260 14.27 1.76 -0.45
N THR A 261 14.82 0.77 0.25
CA THR A 261 14.03 -0.02 1.18
C THR A 261 13.86 0.86 2.41
N PRO A 262 12.63 1.12 2.90
CA PRO A 262 12.44 1.80 4.17
C PRO A 262 13.34 1.10 5.19
N GLY A 263 14.17 1.85 5.92
CA GLY A 263 15.06 1.27 6.92
C GLY A 263 14.26 0.31 7.79
N GLN A 264 14.86 -0.84 8.13
CA GLN A 264 14.22 -1.79 9.03
C GLN A 264 13.72 -1.01 10.24
N TYR A 265 12.41 -1.08 10.45
CA TYR A 265 11.75 -0.48 11.60
C TYR A 265 12.56 -0.84 12.84
N GLY A 266 12.68 0.08 13.81
CA GLY A 266 13.27 -0.26 15.10
C GLY A 266 12.67 -1.58 15.59
N LYS A 267 13.53 -2.51 16.06
CA LYS A 267 13.08 -3.80 16.59
C LYS A 267 11.94 -3.54 17.58
N LEU A 268 10.86 -4.31 17.47
CA LEU A 268 9.76 -4.21 18.43
C LEU A 268 10.34 -4.44 19.82
N GLU A 269 10.34 -3.42 20.67
CA GLU A 269 10.85 -3.53 22.04
C GLU A 269 9.90 -4.43 22.84
N LEU A 270 10.30 -5.69 22.97
CA LEU A 270 9.62 -6.68 23.78
C LEU A 270 10.45 -6.94 25.04
N LYS A 271 9.77 -7.32 26.12
CA LYS A 271 10.48 -7.84 27.30
C LYS A 271 11.13 -9.18 26.91
N GLY A 272 12.35 -9.45 27.38
CA GLY A 272 13.18 -10.57 26.90
C GLY A 272 12.46 -11.92 26.76
N GLU A 273 11.66 -12.33 27.75
CA GLU A 273 10.89 -13.59 27.67
C GLU A 273 9.84 -13.59 26.54
N ILE A 274 9.17 -12.46 26.31
CA ILE A 274 8.19 -12.30 25.23
C ILE A 274 8.89 -12.31 23.87
N GLU A 275 10.04 -11.65 23.77
CA GLU A 275 10.86 -11.64 22.56
C GLU A 275 11.33 -13.04 22.18
N LEU A 276 11.86 -13.80 23.15
CA LEU A 276 12.34 -15.16 22.95
C LEU A 276 11.20 -16.10 22.51
N ASN A 277 10.05 -16.01 23.17
CA ASN A 277 8.87 -16.80 22.80
C ASN A 277 8.36 -16.43 21.39
N LEU A 278 8.33 -15.14 21.06
CA LEU A 278 7.93 -14.70 19.71
C LEU A 278 8.89 -15.23 18.65
N ALA A 279 10.21 -15.12 18.89
CA ALA A 279 11.23 -15.64 17.98
C ALA A 279 11.08 -17.16 17.78
N ARG A 280 10.82 -17.91 18.85
CA ARG A 280 10.53 -19.35 18.79
C ARG A 280 9.30 -19.65 17.91
N TYR A 281 8.18 -18.95 18.12
CA TYR A 281 6.99 -19.16 17.30
C TYR A 281 7.17 -18.74 15.84
N GLN A 282 7.91 -17.67 15.58
CA GLN A 282 8.26 -17.26 14.22
C GLN A 282 9.10 -18.32 13.52
N GLN A 283 10.10 -18.89 14.21
CA GLN A 283 10.92 -19.99 13.67
C GLN A 283 10.05 -21.22 13.36
N GLN A 284 9.20 -21.65 14.30
CA GLN A 284 8.28 -22.77 14.09
C GLN A 284 7.35 -22.53 12.89
N TYR A 285 6.81 -21.32 12.77
CA TYR A 285 5.94 -20.96 11.67
C TYR A 285 6.65 -21.03 10.31
N VAL A 286 7.86 -20.49 10.21
CA VAL A 286 8.68 -20.54 8.99
C VAL A 286 9.00 -22.00 8.63
N MET A 287 9.45 -22.80 9.59
CA MET A 287 9.74 -24.22 9.38
C MET A 287 8.52 -25.00 8.89
N ALA A 288 7.36 -24.82 9.53
CA ALA A 288 6.13 -25.49 9.15
C ALA A 288 5.67 -25.08 7.73
N LYS A 289 5.76 -23.78 7.39
CA LYS A 289 5.41 -23.29 6.04
C LYS A 289 6.35 -23.83 4.97
N SER A 290 7.65 -23.89 5.24
CA SER A 290 8.63 -24.50 4.34
C SER A 290 8.35 -25.99 4.12
N GLY A 291 8.04 -26.74 5.20
CA GLY A 291 7.64 -28.14 5.11
C GLY A 291 6.37 -28.35 4.28
N ILE A 292 5.34 -27.53 4.48
CA ILE A 292 4.10 -27.55 3.68
C ILE A 292 4.40 -27.29 2.20
N SER A 293 5.24 -26.29 1.89
CA SER A 293 5.62 -25.97 0.51
C SER A 293 6.30 -27.17 -0.17
N TYR A 294 7.29 -27.77 0.49
CA TYR A 294 7.99 -28.94 -0.04
C TYR A 294 7.05 -30.14 -0.26
N LEU A 295 6.22 -30.48 0.72
CA LEU A 295 5.26 -31.59 0.60
C LEU A 295 4.21 -31.35 -0.48
N THR A 296 3.81 -30.09 -0.69
CA THR A 296 2.91 -29.70 -1.79
C THR A 296 3.57 -29.97 -3.15
N ASP A 297 4.85 -29.65 -3.30
CA ASP A 297 5.60 -29.93 -4.52
C ASP A 297 5.79 -31.44 -4.76
N VAL A 298 6.10 -32.21 -3.72
CA VAL A 298 6.18 -33.67 -3.80
C VAL A 298 4.83 -34.27 -4.20
N ALA A 299 3.73 -33.82 -3.60
CA ALA A 299 2.38 -34.26 -3.94
C ALA A 299 2.01 -33.92 -5.40
N LYS A 300 2.43 -32.75 -5.88
CA LYS A 300 2.24 -32.32 -7.28
C LYS A 300 3.04 -33.21 -8.24
N GLN A 301 4.30 -33.51 -7.94
CA GLN A 301 5.13 -34.42 -8.73
C GLN A 301 4.54 -35.84 -8.79
N ALA A 302 4.11 -36.37 -7.63
CA ALA A 302 3.45 -37.68 -7.57
C ALA A 302 2.14 -37.69 -8.37
N SER A 303 1.36 -36.59 -8.32
CA SER A 303 0.13 -36.43 -9.10
C SER A 303 0.39 -36.43 -10.60
N SER A 304 1.37 -35.65 -11.07
CA SER A 304 1.78 -35.66 -12.48
C SER A 304 2.33 -37.01 -12.94
N GLY A 305 3.07 -37.71 -12.07
CA GLY A 305 3.55 -39.07 -12.36
C GLY A 305 2.40 -40.08 -12.53
N MET A 306 1.40 -40.04 -11.65
CA MET A 306 0.19 -40.87 -11.76
C MET A 306 -0.59 -40.55 -13.04
N GLU A 307 -0.75 -39.26 -13.38
CA GLU A 307 -1.42 -38.83 -14.61
C GLU A 307 -0.73 -39.37 -15.86
N MET A 308 0.60 -39.28 -15.92
CA MET A 308 1.40 -39.79 -17.03
C MET A 308 1.27 -41.32 -17.18
N LEU A 309 1.30 -42.06 -16.08
CA LEU A 309 1.17 -43.53 -16.09
C LEU A 309 -0.22 -44.00 -16.51
N LEU A 310 -1.25 -43.20 -16.25
CA LEU A 310 -2.66 -43.54 -16.51
C LEU A 310 -3.21 -42.96 -17.82
N GLN A 311 -2.46 -42.12 -18.54
CA GLN A 311 -2.93 -41.39 -19.72
C GLN A 311 -3.57 -42.26 -20.81
N ASN A 312 -3.13 -43.52 -20.96
CA ASN A 312 -3.63 -44.47 -21.96
C ASN A 312 -4.17 -45.77 -21.34
N VAL A 313 -4.48 -45.75 -20.04
CA VAL A 313 -5.00 -46.90 -19.32
C VAL A 313 -6.48 -46.67 -19.05
N ASP A 314 -7.34 -47.60 -19.45
CA ASP A 314 -8.72 -47.63 -18.98
C ASP A 314 -8.72 -48.06 -17.51
N PHE A 315 -8.87 -47.09 -16.60
CA PHE A 315 -8.92 -47.32 -15.14
C PHE A 315 -10.34 -47.17 -14.57
N GLU A 316 -11.36 -46.92 -15.41
CA GLU A 316 -12.72 -46.68 -14.92
C GLU A 316 -13.32 -47.97 -14.34
N GLY A 317 -13.84 -47.87 -13.11
CA GLY A 317 -14.39 -49.03 -12.38
C GLY A 317 -13.35 -50.05 -11.90
N LYS A 318 -12.04 -49.80 -12.09
CA LYS A 318 -10.95 -50.70 -11.66
C LYS A 318 -10.35 -50.21 -10.34
N ALA A 319 -9.93 -51.15 -9.50
CA ALA A 319 -9.21 -50.83 -8.27
C ALA A 319 -7.75 -50.48 -8.60
N LEU A 320 -7.25 -49.38 -8.01
CA LEU A 320 -5.84 -49.04 -8.07
C LEU A 320 -5.03 -49.91 -7.09
N PRO A 321 -3.70 -50.06 -7.30
CA PRO A 321 -2.85 -50.84 -6.40
C PRO A 321 -2.90 -50.38 -4.93
N LEU A 322 -3.18 -49.10 -4.70
CA LEU A 322 -3.35 -48.51 -3.37
C LEU A 322 -4.74 -47.87 -3.28
N SER A 323 -5.60 -48.38 -2.40
CA SER A 323 -6.98 -47.89 -2.22
C SER A 323 -7.07 -46.50 -1.60
N VAL A 324 -6.00 -46.06 -0.93
CA VAL A 324 -5.93 -44.78 -0.22
C VAL A 324 -5.91 -43.56 -1.14
N VAL A 325 -5.56 -43.75 -2.42
CA VAL A 325 -5.59 -42.70 -3.45
C VAL A 325 -6.65 -43.08 -4.48
N GLY A 326 -7.63 -42.21 -4.67
CA GLY A 326 -8.60 -42.29 -5.74
C GLY A 326 -8.16 -41.44 -6.93
N VAL A 327 -8.25 -42.03 -8.13
CA VAL A 327 -8.08 -41.31 -9.39
C VAL A 327 -9.42 -41.27 -10.11
N LYS A 328 -9.82 -40.09 -10.56
CA LYS A 328 -11.02 -39.89 -11.37
C LYS A 328 -10.68 -38.99 -12.56
N PRO A 329 -11.42 -39.09 -13.67
CA PRO A 329 -11.37 -38.03 -14.68
C PRO A 329 -11.65 -36.69 -14.02
N ASN A 330 -10.98 -35.64 -14.50
CA ASN A 330 -11.25 -34.30 -14.02
C ASN A 330 -12.73 -33.92 -14.20
N SER A 331 -13.17 -32.95 -13.39
CA SER A 331 -14.52 -32.40 -13.51
C SER A 331 -14.73 -31.79 -14.90
N LEU A 332 -15.99 -31.65 -15.29
CA LEU A 332 -16.33 -30.89 -16.48
C LEU A 332 -15.79 -29.46 -16.37
N ASP A 333 -15.39 -28.91 -17.51
CA ASP A 333 -15.06 -27.50 -17.61
C ASP A 333 -16.37 -26.72 -17.74
N SER A 334 -16.77 -26.04 -16.67
CA SER A 334 -18.01 -25.27 -16.62
C SER A 334 -18.15 -24.29 -17.79
N THR A 335 -17.05 -23.71 -18.27
CA THR A 335 -17.07 -22.76 -19.39
C THR A 335 -17.35 -23.48 -20.71
N LEU A 336 -16.68 -24.60 -20.96
CA LEU A 336 -16.90 -25.38 -22.18
C LEU A 336 -18.30 -25.99 -22.22
N VAL A 337 -18.81 -26.48 -21.08
CA VAL A 337 -20.16 -27.01 -20.95
C VAL A 337 -21.22 -25.94 -21.25
N LEU A 338 -21.06 -24.74 -20.70
CA LEU A 338 -21.97 -23.63 -20.97
C LEU A 338 -21.94 -23.21 -22.45
N ASN A 339 -20.76 -23.05 -23.02
CA ASN A 339 -20.62 -22.66 -24.43
C ASN A 339 -21.20 -23.71 -25.39
N GLU A 340 -20.97 -25.00 -25.13
CA GLU A 340 -21.51 -26.08 -25.97
C GLU A 340 -23.05 -26.15 -25.86
N ALA A 341 -23.62 -25.94 -24.67
CA ALA A 341 -25.07 -25.88 -24.50
C ALA A 341 -25.70 -24.73 -25.29
N LEU A 342 -25.11 -23.52 -25.22
CA LEU A 342 -25.56 -22.35 -25.98
C LEU A 342 -25.44 -22.57 -27.50
N LEU A 343 -24.32 -23.17 -27.96
CA LEU A 343 -24.12 -23.50 -29.39
C LEU A 343 -25.17 -24.48 -29.92
N ARG A 344 -25.72 -25.35 -29.05
CA ARG A 344 -26.77 -26.31 -29.38
C ARG A 344 -28.19 -25.79 -29.09
N GLY A 345 -28.32 -24.48 -28.91
CA GLY A 345 -29.61 -23.80 -28.85
C GLY A 345 -30.26 -23.74 -27.47
N ALA A 346 -29.53 -24.06 -26.38
CA ALA A 346 -30.00 -23.71 -25.04
C ALA A 346 -30.14 -22.19 -24.93
N THR A 347 -31.23 -21.73 -24.34
CA THR A 347 -31.44 -20.30 -24.05
C THR A 347 -30.80 -19.93 -22.72
N GLU A 348 -30.42 -18.66 -22.55
CA GLU A 348 -29.85 -18.18 -21.28
C GLU A 348 -30.82 -18.39 -20.10
N ASP A 349 -32.14 -18.23 -20.34
CA ASP A 349 -33.19 -18.45 -19.34
C ASP A 349 -33.26 -19.91 -18.87
N GLU A 350 -33.05 -20.88 -19.77
CA GLU A 350 -33.01 -22.31 -19.42
C GLU A 350 -31.78 -22.65 -18.56
N LEU A 351 -30.67 -21.94 -18.78
CA LEU A 351 -29.41 -22.15 -18.09
C LEU A 351 -29.25 -21.30 -16.82
N GLN A 352 -30.10 -20.30 -16.58
CA GLN A 352 -29.96 -19.39 -15.45
C GLN A 352 -30.10 -20.11 -14.09
N ALA A 353 -29.23 -19.84 -13.12
CA ALA A 353 -29.35 -20.44 -11.78
C ALA A 353 -30.73 -20.13 -11.15
N LYS A 354 -31.36 -21.12 -10.49
CA LYS A 354 -32.67 -20.93 -9.84
C LYS A 354 -32.59 -20.00 -8.62
N ASP A 355 -31.43 -19.97 -7.97
CA ASP A 355 -31.19 -19.15 -6.80
C ASP A 355 -30.58 -17.83 -7.26
N ARG A 356 -31.34 -16.75 -7.07
CA ARG A 356 -30.88 -15.40 -7.35
C ARG A 356 -29.95 -14.97 -6.22
N THR A 357 -28.64 -14.89 -6.47
CA THR A 357 -27.68 -14.31 -5.53
C THR A 357 -27.55 -12.81 -5.78
N TYR A 358 -27.60 -12.02 -4.71
CA TYR A 358 -27.41 -10.58 -4.80
C TYR A 358 -26.00 -10.24 -5.31
N SER A 359 -25.91 -9.35 -6.28
CA SER A 359 -24.65 -8.69 -6.59
C SER A 359 -24.38 -7.65 -5.51
N VAL A 360 -23.35 -7.88 -4.69
CA VAL A 360 -23.01 -6.95 -3.60
C VAL A 360 -22.75 -5.54 -4.14
N GLY A 361 -22.14 -5.42 -5.33
CA GLY A 361 -21.91 -4.13 -6.00
C GLY A 361 -23.21 -3.44 -6.42
N ALA A 362 -24.06 -4.11 -7.20
CA ALA A 362 -25.32 -3.52 -7.68
C ALA A 362 -26.29 -3.22 -6.52
N LEU A 363 -26.29 -4.05 -5.48
CA LEU A 363 -27.08 -3.85 -4.26
C LEU A 363 -26.64 -2.57 -3.53
N LEU A 364 -25.33 -2.34 -3.38
CA LEU A 364 -24.80 -1.13 -2.76
C LEU A 364 -25.14 0.13 -3.58
N GLU A 365 -25.04 0.05 -4.91
CA GLU A 365 -25.40 1.15 -5.82
C GLU A 365 -26.89 1.48 -5.75
N GLU A 366 -27.79 0.49 -5.68
CA GLU A 366 -29.23 0.71 -5.60
C GLU A 366 -29.70 1.21 -4.23
N VAL A 367 -29.10 0.68 -3.15
CA VAL A 367 -29.33 1.17 -1.78
C VAL A 367 -28.95 2.64 -1.67
N GLN A 368 -27.84 3.04 -2.31
CA GLN A 368 -27.45 4.45 -2.41
C GLN A 368 -28.40 5.26 -3.31
N ARG A 369 -28.93 4.67 -4.38
CA ARG A 369 -29.74 5.38 -5.39
C ARG A 369 -31.20 5.61 -4.99
N LEU A 370 -31.86 4.68 -4.28
CA LEU A 370 -33.33 4.69 -4.15
C LEU A 370 -33.92 4.61 -2.73
N GLY A 371 -33.11 4.46 -1.67
CA GLY A 371 -33.69 4.19 -0.35
C GLY A 371 -34.43 2.84 -0.25
N GLY A 372 -34.09 1.89 -1.14
CA GLY A 372 -34.27 0.45 -0.95
C GLY A 372 -35.54 -0.20 -1.53
N LYS A 373 -35.53 -0.53 -2.83
CA LYS A 373 -36.35 -1.64 -3.36
C LYS A 373 -35.44 -2.83 -3.62
N VAL A 374 -35.41 -3.77 -2.67
CA VAL A 374 -34.49 -4.92 -2.62
C VAL A 374 -34.79 -6.04 -3.63
N GLU A 375 -35.86 -5.90 -4.42
CA GLU A 375 -36.33 -6.94 -5.34
C GLU A 375 -36.13 -6.59 -6.83
N SER A 376 -35.41 -5.51 -7.17
CA SER A 376 -35.18 -5.13 -8.57
C SER A 376 -34.27 -6.14 -9.30
N ASP A 377 -34.63 -6.57 -10.51
CA ASP A 377 -33.93 -7.65 -11.23
C ASP A 377 -32.44 -7.37 -11.51
N HIS A 378 -32.03 -6.11 -11.69
CA HIS A 378 -30.62 -5.74 -11.90
C HIS A 378 -29.73 -5.87 -10.65
N LEU A 379 -30.33 -6.18 -9.49
CA LEU A 379 -29.62 -6.41 -8.23
C LEU A 379 -29.07 -7.84 -8.10
N PHE A 380 -29.51 -8.75 -8.96
CA PHE A 380 -29.14 -10.15 -8.90
C PHE A 380 -28.10 -10.48 -9.98
N GLU A 381 -27.10 -11.28 -9.63
CA GLU A 381 -26.14 -11.78 -10.61
C GLU A 381 -26.80 -12.88 -11.44
N SER A 382 -26.89 -12.66 -12.75
CA SER A 382 -27.30 -13.69 -13.70
C SER A 382 -26.09 -14.56 -14.04
N SER A 383 -25.73 -15.49 -13.16
CA SER A 383 -24.77 -16.54 -13.50
C SER A 383 -25.49 -17.71 -14.15
N LEU A 384 -24.98 -18.17 -15.29
CA LEU A 384 -25.44 -19.41 -15.90
C LEU A 384 -24.99 -20.62 -15.06
N ASP A 385 -25.89 -21.55 -14.83
CA ASP A 385 -25.69 -22.75 -14.04
C ASP A 385 -25.15 -23.89 -14.91
N SER A 386 -23.87 -24.22 -14.71
CA SER A 386 -23.21 -25.30 -15.43
C SER A 386 -23.86 -26.67 -15.24
N ALA A 387 -24.59 -26.91 -14.13
CA ALA A 387 -25.29 -28.18 -13.91
C ALA A 387 -26.55 -28.29 -14.77
N LYS A 388 -27.25 -27.18 -15.04
CA LYS A 388 -28.37 -27.14 -15.98
C LYS A 388 -27.91 -27.34 -17.42
N ALA A 389 -26.78 -26.73 -17.79
CA ALA A 389 -26.16 -26.94 -19.10
C ALA A 389 -25.71 -28.40 -19.28
N GLU A 390 -25.16 -29.01 -18.24
CA GLU A 390 -24.83 -30.44 -18.23
C GLU A 390 -26.09 -31.31 -18.46
N ALA A 391 -27.20 -31.02 -17.77
CA ALA A 391 -28.45 -31.74 -17.93
C ALA A 391 -29.04 -31.59 -19.35
N TYR A 392 -29.05 -30.36 -19.88
CA TYR A 392 -29.51 -30.07 -21.25
C TYR A 392 -28.72 -30.84 -22.30
N LEU A 393 -27.39 -30.85 -22.19
CA LEU A 393 -26.53 -31.59 -23.11
C LEU A 393 -26.72 -33.11 -23.02
N LYS A 394 -26.98 -33.65 -21.82
CA LYS A 394 -27.32 -35.07 -21.63
C LYS A 394 -28.64 -35.44 -22.29
N ASP A 395 -29.66 -34.58 -22.19
CA ASP A 395 -30.97 -34.81 -22.82
C ASP A 395 -30.87 -34.83 -24.36
N LEU A 396 -29.92 -34.09 -24.92
CA LEU A 396 -29.57 -34.12 -26.34
C LEU A 396 -28.67 -35.30 -26.75
N GLY A 397 -28.27 -36.16 -25.81
CA GLY A 397 -27.38 -37.29 -26.07
C GLY A 397 -25.95 -36.89 -26.41
N VAL A 398 -25.50 -35.69 -26.00
CA VAL A 398 -24.14 -35.21 -26.23
C VAL A 398 -23.17 -35.91 -25.29
N ASP A 399 -22.08 -36.44 -25.84
CA ASP A 399 -20.99 -36.99 -25.03
C ASP A 399 -20.21 -35.86 -24.34
N LEU A 400 -20.34 -35.80 -23.01
CA LEU A 400 -19.68 -34.80 -22.17
C LEU A 400 -18.18 -35.10 -21.94
N GLY A 401 -17.69 -36.27 -22.35
CA GLY A 401 -16.29 -36.66 -22.17
C GLY A 401 -15.30 -35.62 -22.71
N ASN A 402 -15.61 -35.05 -23.87
CA ASN A 402 -14.77 -34.03 -24.53
C ASN A 402 -14.80 -32.65 -23.87
N LEU A 403 -15.73 -32.43 -22.93
CA LEU A 403 -15.88 -31.15 -22.21
C LEU A 403 -15.22 -31.19 -20.83
N ARG A 404 -14.52 -32.27 -20.49
CA ARG A 404 -13.76 -32.38 -19.25
C ARG A 404 -12.51 -31.52 -19.30
N LYS A 405 -12.11 -30.99 -18.15
CA LYS A 405 -10.77 -30.40 -18.02
C LYS A 405 -9.73 -31.48 -18.33
N PRO A 406 -8.64 -31.14 -19.03
CA PRO A 406 -7.58 -32.10 -19.30
C PRO A 406 -7.02 -32.65 -17.99
N GLY A 407 -6.61 -33.92 -18.01
CA GLY A 407 -5.95 -34.60 -16.90
C GLY A 407 -6.84 -35.33 -15.91
N LEU A 408 -6.25 -35.69 -14.76
CA LEU A 408 -6.88 -36.53 -13.75
C LEU A 408 -7.03 -35.80 -12.41
N ALA A 409 -8.17 -36.04 -11.75
CA ALA A 409 -8.40 -35.62 -10.37
C ALA A 409 -7.91 -36.72 -9.43
N ILE A 410 -6.83 -36.42 -8.72
CA ILE A 410 -6.22 -37.32 -7.72
C ILE A 410 -6.64 -36.84 -6.34
N ARG A 411 -7.23 -37.71 -5.54
CA ARG A 411 -7.75 -37.37 -4.21
C ARG A 411 -7.51 -38.50 -3.22
N MET A 412 -7.34 -38.15 -1.95
CA MET A 412 -7.35 -39.14 -0.88
C MET A 412 -8.72 -39.80 -0.76
N SER A 413 -8.75 -41.10 -0.51
CA SER A 413 -9.98 -41.84 -0.26
C SER A 413 -10.64 -41.34 1.02
N THR A 414 -11.96 -41.19 0.99
CA THR A 414 -12.78 -40.81 2.14
C THR A 414 -13.39 -42.02 2.86
N LYS A 415 -13.12 -43.24 2.37
CA LYS A 415 -13.62 -44.48 2.98
C LYS A 415 -13.05 -44.65 4.39
N LYS A 416 -13.86 -45.18 5.29
CA LYS A 416 -13.50 -45.34 6.70
C LYS A 416 -12.21 -46.16 6.90
N GLU A 417 -12.01 -47.20 6.10
CA GLU A 417 -10.83 -48.08 6.17
C GLU A 417 -9.55 -47.35 5.72
N ASP A 418 -9.62 -46.59 4.64
CA ASP A 418 -8.48 -45.80 4.12
C ASP A 418 -8.11 -44.61 5.02
N LYS A 419 -9.09 -44.09 5.79
CA LYS A 419 -8.83 -43.05 6.80
C LYS A 419 -7.88 -43.52 7.89
N VAL A 420 -7.90 -44.80 8.26
CA VAL A 420 -6.97 -45.36 9.26
C VAL A 420 -5.53 -45.29 8.73
N VAL A 421 -5.33 -45.60 7.46
CA VAL A 421 -4.01 -45.49 6.82
C VAL A 421 -3.56 -44.02 6.72
N SER A 422 -4.47 -43.11 6.37
CA SER A 422 -4.19 -41.67 6.32
C SER A 422 -3.79 -41.13 7.71
N GLN A 423 -4.51 -41.54 8.76
CA GLN A 423 -4.19 -41.20 10.15
C GLN A 423 -2.83 -41.75 10.56
N HIS A 424 -2.48 -42.99 10.17
CA HIS A 424 -1.15 -43.53 10.45
C HIS A 424 -0.04 -42.70 9.81
N TYR A 425 -0.22 -42.24 8.56
CA TYR A 425 0.75 -41.35 7.93
C TYR A 425 0.78 -39.96 8.57
N GLU A 426 -0.36 -39.44 9.02
CA GLU A 426 -0.44 -38.18 9.76
C GLU A 426 0.30 -38.27 11.11
N GLU A 427 0.12 -39.35 11.87
CA GLU A 427 0.86 -39.63 13.11
C GLU A 427 2.37 -39.73 12.84
N ARG A 428 2.78 -40.50 11.82
CA ARG A 428 4.20 -40.62 11.44
C ARG A 428 4.79 -39.29 10.98
N ALA A 429 4.02 -38.49 10.26
CA ALA A 429 4.42 -37.14 9.86
C ALA A 429 4.53 -36.23 11.08
N ALA A 430 3.57 -36.29 12.01
CA ALA A 430 3.61 -35.54 13.26
C ALA A 430 4.83 -35.93 14.11
N ASP A 431 5.18 -37.21 14.19
CA ASP A 431 6.39 -37.68 14.88
C ASP A 431 7.66 -37.14 14.20
N ARG A 432 7.75 -37.26 12.87
CA ARG A 432 8.94 -36.86 12.11
C ARG A 432 9.13 -35.36 12.05
N PHE A 433 8.07 -34.62 11.72
CA PHE A 433 8.10 -33.16 11.67
C PHE A 433 8.10 -32.54 13.06
N GLY A 434 7.45 -33.17 14.04
CA GLY A 434 7.53 -32.78 15.44
C GLY A 434 8.97 -32.90 15.96
N ALA A 435 9.60 -34.07 15.77
CA ALA A 435 11.01 -34.26 16.12
C ALA A 435 11.92 -33.29 15.35
N TRP A 436 11.73 -33.11 14.05
CA TRP A 436 12.52 -32.16 13.25
C TRP A 436 12.35 -30.71 13.75
N LEU A 437 11.12 -30.29 14.08
CA LEU A 437 10.85 -28.99 14.69
C LEU A 437 11.57 -28.88 16.03
N GLU A 438 11.43 -29.86 16.92
CA GLU A 438 12.08 -29.86 18.24
C GLU A 438 13.61 -29.84 18.14
N GLU A 439 14.22 -30.63 17.26
CA GLU A 439 15.68 -30.69 17.05
C GLU A 439 16.25 -29.41 16.41
N SER A 440 15.45 -28.72 15.59
CA SER A 440 15.93 -27.53 14.87
C SER A 440 15.54 -26.21 15.54
N LEU A 441 14.73 -26.24 16.60
CA LEU A 441 14.43 -25.05 17.39
C LEU A 441 15.70 -24.53 18.05
N ILE A 442 15.99 -23.24 17.88
CA ILE A 442 17.22 -22.63 18.40
C ILE A 442 17.27 -22.74 19.94
N SER A 443 16.12 -22.70 20.60
CA SER A 443 15.99 -22.90 22.05
C SER A 443 16.48 -24.27 22.54
N ASN A 444 16.61 -25.26 21.66
CA ASN A 444 16.95 -26.64 22.00
C ASN A 444 18.38 -27.01 21.58
N GLN A 445 19.14 -26.11 20.96
CA GLN A 445 20.46 -26.38 20.38
C GLN A 445 21.66 -26.07 21.30
N GLY A 446 21.46 -25.80 22.61
CA GLY A 446 22.54 -25.69 23.59
C GLY A 446 22.09 -25.13 24.95
N GLU A 447 22.80 -25.48 26.03
CA GLU A 447 22.63 -24.81 27.34
C GLU A 447 23.12 -23.36 27.24
N GLU A 448 22.46 -22.42 27.92
CA GLU A 448 22.81 -20.97 27.94
C GLU A 448 24.30 -20.69 28.21
N SER A 449 25.03 -21.63 28.84
CA SER A 449 26.46 -21.51 29.13
C SER A 449 27.39 -21.69 27.92
N ASP A 450 26.93 -22.25 26.82
CA ASP A 450 27.76 -22.48 25.62
C ASP A 450 27.75 -21.27 24.66
N PHE A 451 26.87 -20.30 24.87
CA PHE A 451 26.79 -19.04 24.10
C PHE A 451 27.57 -17.89 24.76
N THR A 452 28.68 -18.19 25.44
CA THR A 452 29.56 -17.12 25.94
C THR A 452 30.27 -16.44 24.77
N ASP A 453 30.42 -15.11 24.85
CA ASP A 453 30.91 -14.13 23.85
C ASP A 453 32.32 -14.41 23.22
N ARG A 454 32.87 -15.62 23.31
CA ARG A 454 34.24 -15.94 22.88
C ARG A 454 34.41 -17.14 21.96
N ASP A 455 33.34 -17.82 21.55
CA ASP A 455 33.49 -18.91 20.57
C ASP A 455 33.18 -18.45 19.13
N PRO A 456 34.19 -18.26 18.25
CA PRO A 456 33.97 -18.02 16.83
C PRO A 456 33.29 -19.21 16.13
N SER A 457 33.05 -20.34 16.81
CA SER A 457 32.26 -21.45 16.26
C SER A 457 30.74 -21.29 16.35
N ALA A 458 30.22 -20.22 16.96
CA ALA A 458 28.77 -19.93 16.90
C ALA A 458 28.30 -19.68 15.46
N GLU A 459 29.19 -19.24 14.57
CA GLU A 459 28.94 -19.16 13.12
C GLU A 459 28.92 -20.54 12.42
N THR A 460 29.47 -21.59 13.05
CA THR A 460 29.54 -22.94 12.44
C THR A 460 28.38 -23.85 12.81
N LEU A 461 27.51 -23.46 13.74
CA LEU A 461 26.38 -24.27 14.22
C LEU A 461 25.07 -24.05 13.43
N LEU A 462 25.06 -23.12 12.47
CA LEU A 462 24.01 -23.01 11.47
C LEU A 462 24.58 -23.53 10.12
N PRO A 463 24.37 -24.80 9.73
CA PRO A 463 24.79 -25.32 8.43
C PRO A 463 23.90 -24.82 7.28
N ILE A 464 23.22 -23.70 7.50
CA ILE A 464 22.57 -22.93 6.46
C ILE A 464 23.41 -21.65 6.41
N GLU A 465 24.27 -21.54 5.40
CA GLU A 465 24.80 -20.24 4.97
C GLU A 465 23.59 -19.40 4.53
N ILE A 466 22.89 -18.82 5.51
CA ILE A 466 21.81 -17.89 5.27
C ILE A 466 22.50 -16.54 5.07
N GLU A 467 22.61 -16.09 3.82
CA GLU A 467 22.94 -14.70 3.43
C GLU A 467 21.91 -13.66 3.96
N THR A 468 21.20 -13.91 5.06
CA THR A 468 20.24 -12.99 5.67
C THR A 468 20.61 -12.78 7.13
N GLY A 469 21.51 -11.82 7.35
CA GLY A 469 22.08 -11.46 8.66
C GLY A 469 21.09 -10.77 9.61
N HIS A 470 19.97 -11.39 9.97
CA HIS A 470 19.00 -10.75 10.87
C HIS A 470 18.44 -11.65 11.98
N LEU A 471 18.29 -12.96 11.76
CA LEU A 471 17.73 -13.84 12.79
C LEU A 471 18.78 -14.20 13.86
N SER A 472 20.02 -14.47 13.45
CA SER A 472 21.14 -14.73 14.35
C SER A 472 21.49 -13.53 15.23
N GLU A 473 21.47 -12.32 14.67
CA GLU A 473 21.72 -11.07 15.40
C GLU A 473 20.61 -10.73 16.40
N ALA A 474 19.33 -10.94 16.03
CA ALA A 474 18.21 -10.72 16.94
C ALA A 474 18.26 -11.64 18.16
N LEU A 475 18.67 -12.89 17.97
CA LEU A 475 18.81 -13.85 19.05
C LEU A 475 20.02 -13.53 19.94
N ALA A 476 21.17 -13.18 19.35
CA ALA A 476 22.37 -12.80 20.09
C ALA A 476 22.14 -11.58 21.03
N ASP A 477 21.34 -10.60 20.62
CA ASP A 477 21.00 -9.45 21.45
C ASP A 477 20.06 -9.82 22.62
N ALA A 478 19.04 -10.65 22.38
CA ALA A 478 18.09 -11.08 23.40
C ALA A 478 18.78 -11.87 24.54
N PHE A 479 19.79 -12.69 24.20
CA PHE A 479 20.59 -13.43 25.18
C PHE A 479 21.50 -12.53 26.02
N LYS A 480 21.94 -11.37 25.51
CA LYS A 480 22.76 -10.41 26.29
C LYS A 480 21.96 -9.69 27.38
N VAL A 481 20.65 -9.49 27.18
CA VAL A 481 19.79 -8.77 28.13
C VAL A 481 19.47 -9.63 29.36
N SER A 482 19.28 -10.95 29.21
CA SER A 482 18.96 -11.86 30.34
C SER A 482 20.11 -11.98 31.35
N VAL A 483 21.36 -11.98 30.88
CA VAL A 483 22.56 -12.13 31.71
C VAL A 483 22.85 -10.90 32.58
N SER A 484 22.36 -9.71 32.21
CA SER A 484 22.68 -8.45 32.92
C SER A 484 21.87 -8.18 34.20
N SER A 485 20.92 -9.06 34.57
CA SER A 485 19.99 -8.80 35.67
C SER A 485 20.42 -9.28 37.07
N ASP A 486 21.56 -9.96 37.21
CA ASP A 486 21.99 -10.55 38.50
C ASP A 486 23.35 -10.07 39.07
N GLU A 487 24.00 -9.07 38.48
CA GLU A 487 25.20 -8.46 39.10
C GLU A 487 25.18 -6.93 39.01
N GLN A 488 24.81 -6.26 40.12
CA GLN A 488 25.57 -5.13 40.69
C GLN A 488 24.95 -4.62 42.00
N GLN A 489 25.43 -5.16 43.13
CA GLN A 489 25.52 -4.42 44.38
C GLN A 489 26.96 -3.88 44.54
N SER A 490 27.04 -2.62 44.98
CA SER A 490 28.18 -1.98 45.68
C SER A 490 29.34 -1.45 44.83
N GLN A 491 29.36 -0.13 44.59
CA GLN A 491 30.16 0.85 45.38
C GLN A 491 30.12 2.23 44.70
N TYR A 492 29.60 3.24 45.42
CA TYR A 492 29.98 4.64 45.20
C TYR A 492 31.39 4.87 45.81
N PRO A 493 32.18 5.82 45.26
CA PRO A 493 32.24 7.11 45.95
C PRO A 493 32.24 8.34 45.03
N MET A 494 31.69 9.42 45.58
CA MET A 494 31.82 10.79 45.09
C MET A 494 33.29 11.24 44.94
N LYS A 495 33.62 12.06 43.92
CA LYS A 495 33.95 13.49 44.07
C LYS A 495 34.44 14.18 42.78
N ALA A 496 33.92 15.40 42.63
CA ALA A 496 34.55 16.65 42.20
C ALA A 496 35.14 16.81 40.78
N ALA A 497 34.61 17.83 40.09
CA ALA A 497 35.26 18.56 39.00
C ALA A 497 36.62 19.14 39.43
N PRO A 498 37.52 19.37 38.45
CA PRO A 498 37.82 20.76 38.13
C PRO A 498 37.96 21.03 36.62
N GLY A 499 37.62 22.26 36.22
CA GLY A 499 37.82 22.76 34.87
C GLY A 499 39.26 23.18 34.56
N LEU A 500 39.36 24.08 33.56
CA LEU A 500 40.54 24.73 32.92
C LEU A 500 40.93 24.03 31.60
N ARG A 501 40.96 24.70 30.44
CA ARG A 501 40.98 26.13 30.08
C ARG A 501 40.26 26.37 28.76
#